data_AF-A0ABC8QB25-F1
#
_entry.id   AF-A0ABC8QB25-F1
#
_cell.length_a   1.000
_cell.length_b   1.000
_cell.length_c   1.000
_cell.angle_alpha   90.00
_cell.angle_beta   90.00
_cell.angle_gamma   90.00
#
_symmetry.space_group_name_H-M   'P 1'
#
loop_
_entity.id
_entity.type
_entity.pdbx_description
1 polymer ?
#
loop_
_entity_poly.entity_id
_entity_poly.type
_entity_poly.pdbx_seq_one_letter_code
_entity_poly.pdbx_strand_id
1 'polypeptide(L)'
;MLTNTHLISFDVKGDERGSLIALEQGCNLPFPVARAYYIFDTAPGVRRGYHAHADLLQVAVCVKGACSFLLDDGQHQEVVKLDSPAKGLFIGPMIWREMFDFTPDCVLLVLANKIYDPEDYIREYKEFKQLIERPKQPLVSPKSPEEEKKR
;
A
#
# COMPACT_ATOMS: atom_id res chain seq x y z
N MET A 1 -3.36 0.84 17.19
CA MET A 1 -3.22 1.61 15.94
C MET A 1 -2.52 0.70 14.95
N LEU A 2 -2.94 0.67 13.68
CA LEU A 2 -2.25 -0.12 12.66
C LEU A 2 -0.79 0.36 12.54
N THR A 3 0.14 -0.59 12.45
CA THR A 3 1.58 -0.28 12.56
C THR A 3 2.26 -0.01 11.22
N ASN A 4 1.68 -0.49 10.11
CA ASN A 4 2.24 -0.38 8.75
C ASN A 4 1.36 0.45 7.80
N THR A 5 0.49 1.31 8.33
CA THR A 5 -0.34 2.24 7.57
C THR A 5 -0.29 3.62 8.19
N HIS A 6 -0.37 4.67 7.36
CA HIS A 6 -0.59 6.04 7.83
C HIS A 6 -1.01 6.94 6.68
N LEU A 7 -1.66 8.06 7.02
CA LEU A 7 -1.96 9.12 6.07
C LEU A 7 -0.75 10.03 5.87
N ILE A 8 -0.52 10.42 4.62
CA ILE A 8 0.46 11.41 4.21
C ILE A 8 -0.31 12.66 3.76
N SER A 9 0.08 13.83 4.26
CA SER A 9 -0.41 15.12 3.75
C SER A 9 0.61 15.67 2.76
N PHE A 10 0.19 15.92 1.53
CA PHE A 10 1.05 16.48 0.50
C PHE A 10 0.99 18.01 0.47
N ASP A 11 2.14 18.61 0.16
CA ASP A 11 2.27 20.04 -0.04
C ASP A 11 1.67 20.42 -1.40
N VAL A 12 0.58 21.19 -1.36
CA VAL A 12 -0.11 21.66 -2.56
C VAL A 12 0.51 22.99 -2.98
N LYS A 13 1.13 23.02 -4.16
CA LYS A 13 1.58 24.26 -4.81
C LYS A 13 0.49 24.73 -5.75
N GLY A 14 0.17 26.01 -5.76
CA GLY A 14 -0.87 26.52 -6.66
C GLY A 14 -0.84 28.02 -6.80
N ASP A 15 -1.43 28.47 -7.90
CA ASP A 15 -1.63 29.87 -8.27
C ASP A 15 -2.90 29.98 -9.12
N GLU A 16 -3.10 31.10 -9.81
CA GLU A 16 -4.27 31.34 -10.67
C GLU A 16 -4.50 30.29 -11.77
N ARG A 17 -3.48 29.47 -12.08
CA ARG A 17 -3.55 28.41 -13.09
C ARG A 17 -4.10 27.10 -12.54
N GLY A 18 -4.15 26.94 -11.22
CA GLY A 18 -4.65 25.73 -10.55
C GLY A 18 -3.72 25.21 -9.45
N SER A 19 -3.77 23.91 -9.21
CA SER A 19 -3.02 23.23 -8.15
C SER A 19 -2.13 22.12 -8.69
N LEU A 20 -0.99 21.94 -8.06
CA LEU A 20 0.08 21.01 -8.41
C LEU A 20 0.58 20.33 -7.13
N ILE A 21 0.73 19.02 -7.20
CA ILE A 21 1.44 18.21 -6.21
C ILE A 21 2.51 17.43 -6.96
N ALA A 22 3.77 17.55 -6.51
CA ALA A 22 4.85 16.70 -6.98
C ALA A 22 5.08 15.58 -5.96
N LEU A 23 5.23 14.34 -6.43
CA LEU A 23 5.52 13.18 -5.59
C LEU A 23 6.93 12.69 -5.92
N GLU A 24 7.86 12.89 -4.99
CA GLU A 24 9.29 12.77 -5.19
C GLU A 24 9.90 11.80 -4.19
N GLN A 25 10.70 10.84 -4.70
CA GLN A 25 11.46 9.92 -3.88
C GLN A 25 12.40 10.69 -2.95
N GLY A 26 12.41 10.31 -1.67
CA GLY A 26 13.32 10.90 -0.68
C GLY A 26 12.88 12.26 -0.14
N CYS A 27 11.74 12.79 -0.61
CA CYS A 27 11.15 14.02 -0.11
C CYS A 27 9.81 13.75 0.59
N ASN A 28 8.80 13.34 -0.17
CA ASN A 28 7.44 13.13 0.33
C ASN A 28 6.89 11.73 0.05
N LEU A 29 7.73 10.84 -0.46
CA LEU A 29 7.48 9.40 -0.57
C LEU A 29 8.48 8.61 0.28
N PRO A 30 8.03 7.59 1.05
CA PRO A 30 8.89 6.83 1.94
C PRO A 30 9.74 5.75 1.24
N PHE A 31 9.67 5.65 -0.10
CA PHE A 31 10.40 4.65 -0.89
C PHE A 31 10.68 5.13 -2.33
N PRO A 32 11.66 4.52 -3.03
CA PRO A 32 11.83 4.69 -4.48
C PRO A 32 10.63 4.14 -5.27
N VAL A 33 10.11 4.91 -6.22
CA VAL A 33 8.99 4.47 -7.06
C VAL A 33 9.52 3.67 -8.24
N ALA A 34 9.16 2.38 -8.29
CA ALA A 34 9.44 1.52 -9.44
C ALA A 34 8.24 1.40 -10.40
N ARG A 35 7.03 1.70 -9.91
CA ARG A 35 5.79 1.53 -10.69
C ARG A 35 4.71 2.49 -10.23
N ALA A 36 3.97 3.01 -11.20
CA ALA A 36 2.71 3.70 -11.00
C ALA A 36 1.60 2.94 -11.75
N TYR A 37 0.43 2.82 -11.14
CA TYR A 37 -0.77 2.31 -11.79
C TYR A 37 -1.99 3.06 -11.28
N TYR A 38 -3.08 3.04 -12.04
CA TYR A 38 -4.31 3.74 -11.66
C TYR A 38 -5.55 2.89 -11.91
N ILE A 39 -6.57 3.11 -11.08
CA ILE A 39 -7.89 2.49 -11.16
C ILE A 39 -8.90 3.59 -11.44
N PHE A 40 -9.73 3.39 -12.46
CA PHE A 40 -10.75 4.32 -12.94
C PHE A 40 -11.92 3.53 -13.56
N ASP A 41 -13.03 4.20 -13.86
CA ASP A 41 -14.25 3.62 -14.45
C ASP A 41 -14.72 2.34 -13.73
N THR A 42 -14.75 2.40 -12.40
CA THR A 42 -15.20 1.27 -11.58
C THR A 42 -16.70 1.05 -11.69
N ALA A 43 -17.13 -0.20 -11.79
CA ALA A 43 -18.54 -0.54 -11.77
C ALA A 43 -19.22 -0.11 -10.44
N PRO A 44 -20.50 0.29 -10.46
CA PRO A 44 -21.24 0.66 -9.25
C PRO A 44 -21.21 -0.45 -8.19
N GLY A 45 -20.89 -0.10 -6.95
CA GLY A 45 -20.85 -1.04 -5.82
C GLY A 45 -19.70 -2.04 -5.85
N VAL A 46 -18.76 -1.93 -6.80
CA VAL A 46 -17.62 -2.85 -6.87
C VAL A 46 -16.71 -2.69 -5.65
N ARG A 47 -16.25 -3.83 -5.14
CA ARG A 47 -15.18 -3.91 -4.14
C ARG A 47 -13.98 -4.62 -4.76
N ARG A 48 -12.79 -4.07 -4.53
CA ARG A 48 -11.52 -4.52 -5.12
C ARG A 48 -10.49 -4.75 -4.02
N GLY A 49 -9.33 -5.29 -4.36
CA GLY A 49 -8.33 -5.65 -3.36
C GLY A 49 -8.49 -7.10 -2.97
N TYR A 50 -8.87 -7.38 -1.73
CA TYR A 50 -8.95 -8.73 -1.15
C TYR A 50 -7.60 -9.45 -1.18
N HIS A 51 -6.55 -8.75 -0.78
CA HIS A 51 -5.23 -9.34 -0.64
C HIS A 51 -4.32 -8.47 0.24
N ALA A 52 -3.30 -9.12 0.80
CA ALA A 52 -2.11 -8.47 1.33
C ALA A 52 -0.93 -8.64 0.36
N HIS A 53 0.15 -7.93 0.63
CA HIS A 53 1.44 -8.11 -0.02
C HIS A 53 2.48 -8.57 1.00
N ALA A 54 3.38 -9.46 0.62
CA ALA A 54 4.45 -9.92 1.50
C ALA A 54 5.49 -8.81 1.74
N ASP A 55 5.87 -8.07 0.69
CA ASP A 55 6.94 -7.08 0.74
C ASP A 55 6.62 -5.72 0.09
N LEU A 56 5.54 -5.61 -0.69
CA LEU A 56 5.25 -4.38 -1.44
C LEU A 56 4.98 -3.19 -0.51
N LEU A 57 5.58 -2.04 -0.84
CA LEU A 57 5.25 -0.75 -0.26
C LEU A 57 4.47 0.08 -1.26
N GLN A 58 3.42 0.75 -0.79
CA GLN A 58 2.55 1.53 -1.65
C GLN A 58 2.15 2.86 -1.03
N VAL A 59 1.87 3.84 -1.90
CA VAL A 59 1.18 5.07 -1.56
C VAL A 59 0.00 5.20 -2.52
N ALA A 60 -1.21 5.19 -1.99
CA ALA A 60 -2.45 5.35 -2.74
C ALA A 60 -2.95 6.80 -2.61
N VAL A 61 -3.38 7.39 -3.73
CA VAL A 61 -3.85 8.78 -3.82
C VAL A 61 -5.11 8.81 -4.69
N CYS A 62 -6.23 9.27 -4.13
CA CYS A 62 -7.43 9.53 -4.91
C CYS A 62 -7.30 10.91 -5.57
N VAL A 63 -6.89 10.94 -6.85
CA VAL A 63 -6.60 12.20 -7.56
C VAL A 63 -7.86 12.90 -8.06
N LYS A 64 -8.98 12.17 -8.12
CA LYS A 64 -10.31 12.68 -8.43
C LYS A 64 -11.36 11.78 -7.79
N GLY A 65 -12.47 12.36 -7.33
CA GLY A 65 -13.54 11.62 -6.68
C GLY A 65 -13.20 11.21 -5.24
N ALA A 66 -13.70 10.05 -4.82
CA ALA A 66 -13.36 9.45 -3.54
C ALA A 66 -13.47 7.92 -3.56
N CYS A 67 -12.76 7.26 -2.65
CA CYS A 67 -12.94 5.85 -2.30
C CYS A 67 -12.56 5.58 -0.84
N SER A 68 -12.93 4.40 -0.35
CA SER A 68 -12.63 3.92 1.00
C SER A 68 -11.72 2.70 0.95
N PHE A 69 -10.82 2.59 1.94
CA PHE A 69 -9.96 1.44 2.18
C PHE A 69 -10.32 0.81 3.53
N LEU A 70 -10.60 -0.48 3.55
CA LEU A 70 -10.50 -1.29 4.78
C LEU A 70 -9.07 -1.81 4.84
N LEU A 71 -8.41 -1.57 5.97
CA LEU A 71 -7.04 -2.00 6.24
C LEU A 71 -7.05 -2.91 7.46
N ASP A 72 -6.34 -4.03 7.37
CA ASP A 72 -6.30 -5.07 8.39
C ASP A 72 -4.87 -5.58 8.57
N ASP A 73 -4.32 -5.46 9.78
CA ASP A 73 -2.99 -6.00 10.14
C ASP A 73 -3.04 -7.42 10.75
N GLY A 74 -4.22 -8.03 10.73
CA GLY A 74 -4.53 -9.33 11.32
C GLY A 74 -5.00 -9.25 12.78
N GLN A 75 -4.88 -8.09 13.44
CA GLN A 75 -5.33 -7.88 14.82
C GLN A 75 -6.34 -6.74 14.95
N HIS A 76 -6.13 -5.67 14.19
CA HIS A 76 -6.97 -4.50 14.16
C HIS A 76 -7.41 -4.22 12.73
N GLN A 77 -8.58 -3.57 12.61
CA GLN A 77 -9.10 -3.09 11.35
C GLN A 77 -9.40 -1.61 11.45
N GLU A 78 -9.14 -0.87 10.38
CA GLU A 78 -9.56 0.52 10.24
C GLU A 78 -10.08 0.80 8.84
N VAL A 79 -10.97 1.79 8.73
CA VAL A 79 -11.44 2.30 7.44
C VAL A 79 -10.89 3.70 7.22
N VAL A 80 -10.22 3.90 6.09
CA VAL A 80 -9.66 5.18 5.67
C VAL A 80 -10.35 5.65 4.40
N LYS A 81 -10.84 6.88 4.39
CA LYS A 81 -11.40 7.53 3.20
C LYS A 81 -10.35 8.40 2.51
N LEU A 82 -10.18 8.21 1.21
CA LEU A 82 -9.40 9.10 0.34
C LEU A 82 -10.37 9.90 -0.53
N ASP A 83 -10.44 11.21 -0.29
CA ASP A 83 -11.37 12.14 -0.94
C ASP A 83 -10.72 13.48 -1.33
N SER A 84 -9.39 13.50 -1.38
CA SER A 84 -8.62 14.67 -1.76
C SER A 84 -7.28 14.24 -2.36
N PRO A 85 -6.83 14.89 -3.47
CA PRO A 85 -5.51 14.62 -4.05
C PRO A 85 -4.37 15.02 -3.11
N ALA A 86 -4.63 15.87 -2.11
CA ALA A 86 -3.64 16.29 -1.11
C ALA A 86 -3.40 15.24 -0.01
N LYS A 87 -4.12 14.11 -0.04
CA LYS A 87 -3.98 13.01 0.94
C LYS A 87 -3.48 11.76 0.24
N GLY A 88 -2.41 11.20 0.76
CA GLY A 88 -1.94 9.85 0.43
C GLY A 88 -2.22 8.88 1.56
N LEU A 89 -2.39 7.60 1.24
CA LEU A 89 -2.39 6.49 2.18
C LEU A 89 -1.17 5.62 1.92
N PHE A 90 -0.22 5.61 2.86
CA PHE A 90 0.85 4.64 2.87
C PHE A 90 0.31 3.28 3.32
N ILE A 91 0.66 2.24 2.57
CA ILE A 91 0.34 0.85 2.86
C ILE A 91 1.64 0.06 2.77
N GLY A 92 2.14 -0.39 3.92
CA GLY A 92 3.28 -1.27 4.01
C GLY A 92 2.92 -2.74 3.76
N PRO A 93 3.91 -3.64 3.90
CA PRO A 93 3.70 -5.06 3.69
C PRO A 93 2.89 -5.64 4.85
N MET A 94 2.32 -6.82 4.60
CA MET A 94 1.51 -7.57 5.56
C MET A 94 0.30 -6.77 6.08
N ILE A 95 -0.28 -5.95 5.21
CA ILE A 95 -1.58 -5.31 5.42
C ILE A 95 -2.57 -5.87 4.39
N TRP A 96 -3.59 -6.58 4.87
CA TRP A 96 -4.72 -6.93 4.04
C TRP A 96 -5.52 -5.67 3.73
N ARG A 97 -5.90 -5.48 2.48
CA ARG A 97 -6.74 -4.35 2.10
C ARG A 97 -7.83 -4.64 1.10
N GLU A 98 -8.88 -3.86 1.24
CA GLU A 98 -10.03 -3.84 0.36
C GLU A 98 -10.39 -2.40 0.03
N MET A 99 -10.75 -2.14 -1.22
CA MET A 99 -11.11 -0.83 -1.74
C MET A 99 -12.57 -0.85 -2.18
N PHE A 100 -13.38 0.10 -1.73
CA PHE A 100 -14.81 0.15 -2.00
C PHE A 100 -15.33 1.60 -1.96
N ASP A 101 -16.63 1.77 -2.17
CA ASP A 101 -17.32 3.06 -2.21
C ASP A 101 -16.67 4.08 -3.16
N PHE A 102 -16.27 3.59 -4.34
CA PHE A 102 -15.74 4.44 -5.41
C PHE A 102 -16.85 5.37 -5.92
N THR A 103 -16.58 6.68 -5.95
CA THR A 103 -17.46 7.63 -6.65
C THR A 103 -17.42 7.40 -8.16
N PRO A 104 -18.46 7.80 -8.92
CA PRO A 104 -18.48 7.61 -10.37
C PRO A 104 -17.30 8.23 -11.12
N ASP A 105 -16.74 9.33 -10.60
CA ASP A 105 -15.57 10.03 -11.14
C ASP A 105 -14.24 9.62 -10.47
N CYS A 106 -14.22 8.54 -9.69
CA CYS A 106 -13.05 8.16 -8.91
C CYS A 106 -11.87 7.77 -9.82
N VAL A 107 -10.72 8.41 -9.59
CA VAL A 107 -9.42 8.00 -10.13
C VAL A 107 -8.46 7.79 -8.98
N LEU A 108 -8.07 6.54 -8.76
CA LEU A 108 -7.15 6.13 -7.70
C LEU A 108 -5.78 5.83 -8.30
N LEU A 109 -4.80 6.69 -8.06
CA LEU A 109 -3.40 6.48 -8.39
C LEU A 109 -2.72 5.69 -7.26
N VAL A 110 -1.88 4.73 -7.61
CA VAL A 110 -1.03 4.02 -6.65
C VAL A 110 0.41 3.99 -7.14
N LEU A 111 1.31 4.45 -6.28
CA LEU A 111 2.75 4.36 -6.44
C LEU A 111 3.26 3.16 -5.65
N ALA A 112 4.18 2.38 -6.23
CA ALA A 112 4.71 1.18 -5.61
C ALA A 112 6.24 1.08 -5.76
N ASN A 113 6.90 0.49 -4.75
CA ASN A 113 8.37 0.35 -4.73
C ASN A 113 8.91 -0.83 -5.56
N LYS A 114 8.05 -1.72 -6.05
CA LYS A 114 8.43 -2.87 -6.89
C LYS A 114 7.59 -2.94 -8.17
N ILE A 115 8.17 -3.56 -9.20
CA ILE A 115 7.43 -4.00 -10.39
C ILE A 115 6.36 -5.05 -10.02
N TYR A 116 5.50 -5.41 -10.97
CA TYR A 116 4.47 -6.42 -10.73
C TYR A 116 5.09 -7.78 -10.48
N ASP A 117 4.69 -8.41 -9.38
CA ASP A 117 5.05 -9.77 -9.02
C ASP A 117 3.80 -10.50 -8.49
N PRO A 118 3.28 -11.53 -9.18
CA PRO A 118 2.16 -12.32 -8.69
C PRO A 118 2.44 -13.05 -7.38
N GLU A 119 3.68 -13.47 -7.13
CA GLU A 119 4.07 -14.30 -5.99
C GLU A 119 4.09 -13.50 -4.67
N ASP A 120 4.14 -12.17 -4.76
CA ASP A 120 4.06 -11.27 -3.61
C ASP A 120 2.63 -11.12 -3.06
N TYR A 121 1.61 -11.64 -3.77
CA TYR A 121 0.20 -11.54 -3.35
C TYR A 121 -0.20 -12.65 -2.39
N ILE A 122 -0.78 -12.27 -1.25
CA ILE A 122 -1.48 -13.18 -0.33
C ILE A 122 -2.99 -12.99 -0.54
N ARG A 123 -3.62 -13.89 -1.29
CA ARG A 123 -5.01 -13.76 -1.75
C ARG A 123 -6.03 -14.46 -0.87
N GLU A 124 -5.59 -15.39 -0.04
CA GLU A 124 -6.46 -16.09 0.90
C GLU A 124 -6.35 -15.46 2.29
N TYR A 125 -7.46 -14.96 2.83
CA TYR A 125 -7.46 -14.28 4.14
C TYR A 125 -6.99 -15.21 5.27
N LYS A 126 -7.31 -16.50 5.18
CA LYS A 126 -6.84 -17.51 6.12
C LYS A 126 -5.31 -17.64 6.11
N GLU A 127 -4.70 -17.60 4.92
CA GLU A 127 -3.24 -17.64 4.77
C GLU A 127 -2.60 -16.38 5.35
N PHE A 128 -3.16 -15.20 5.05
CA PHE A 128 -2.74 -13.94 5.64
C PHE A 128 -2.72 -14.00 7.17
N LYS A 129 -3.80 -14.47 7.80
CA LYS A 129 -3.90 -14.63 9.26
C LYS A 129 -2.84 -15.58 9.81
N GLN A 130 -2.60 -16.71 9.14
CA GLN A 130 -1.55 -17.66 9.54
C GLN A 130 -0.14 -17.06 9.45
N LEU A 131 0.13 -16.24 8.44
CA LEU A 131 1.43 -15.58 8.27
C LEU A 131 1.68 -14.50 9.33
N ILE A 132 0.66 -13.76 9.74
CA ILE A 132 0.75 -12.77 10.84
C ILE A 132 0.98 -13.44 12.20
N GLU A 133 0.36 -14.60 12.44
CA GLU A 133 0.43 -15.31 13.72
C GLU A 133 1.73 -16.11 13.90
N ARG A 134 2.52 -16.31 12.83
CA ARG A 134 3.81 -16.98 12.93
C ARG A 134 4.80 -16.11 13.73
N PRO A 135 5.44 -16.65 14.78
CA PRO A 135 6.56 -15.96 15.41
C PRO A 135 7.63 -15.71 14.35
N LYS A 136 8.10 -14.45 14.24
CA LYS A 136 9.24 -14.13 13.37
C LYS A 136 10.38 -15.06 13.75
N GLN A 137 10.75 -15.99 12.86
CA GLN A 137 11.98 -16.74 13.05
C GLN A 137 13.12 -15.71 13.12
N PRO A 138 14.06 -15.83 14.07
CA PRO A 138 15.26 -15.02 14.03
C PRO A 138 15.89 -15.16 12.65
N LEU A 139 16.27 -14.04 12.03
CA LEU A 139 17.11 -14.05 10.84
C LEU A 139 18.37 -14.85 11.17
N VAL A 140 18.44 -16.10 10.72
CA VAL A 140 19.68 -16.86 10.75
C VAL A 140 20.52 -16.28 9.63
N SER A 141 21.48 -15.43 9.99
CA SER A 141 22.51 -14.95 9.07
C SER A 141 23.09 -16.17 8.34
N PRO A 142 23.23 -16.16 7.01
CA PRO A 142 23.94 -17.23 6.33
C PRO A 142 25.33 -17.34 6.96
N LYS A 143 25.66 -18.53 7.45
CA LYS A 143 27.01 -18.82 7.96
C LYS A 143 28.01 -18.50 6.86
N SER A 144 29.11 -17.85 7.22
CA SER A 144 30.17 -17.61 6.24
C SER A 144 30.68 -18.96 5.74
N PRO A 145 31.13 -19.06 4.48
CA PRO A 145 31.72 -20.29 3.93
C PRO A 145 32.92 -20.83 4.75
N GLU A 146 33.50 -20.03 5.65
CA GLU A 146 34.59 -20.45 6.54
C GLU A 146 34.12 -21.30 7.72
N GLU A 147 32.87 -21.17 8.17
CA GLU A 147 32.33 -21.94 9.29
C GLU A 147 31.91 -23.36 8.92
N GLU A 148 31.70 -23.62 7.63
CA GLU A 148 31.31 -24.93 7.10
C GLU A 148 32.50 -25.89 6.93
N LYS A 149 33.73 -25.36 6.89
CA LYS A 149 34.97 -26.15 6.77
C LYS A 149 35.52 -26.69 8.09
N LYS A 150 34.84 -26.47 9.22
CA LYS A 150 35.23 -26.97 10.56
C LYS A 150 34.36 -28.12 11.07
N ARG A 151 33.64 -28.83 10.19
CA ARG A 151 32.89 -30.05 10.51
C ARG A 151 33.39 -31.23 9.71
#